data_AF-A0A6P6R1Q6-F1
#
_entry.id   AF-A0A6P6R1Q6-F1
#
_cell.length_a   1.000
_cell.length_b   1.000
_cell.length_c   1.000
_cell.angle_alpha   90.00
_cell.angle_beta   90.00
_cell.angle_gamma   90.00
#
_symmetry.space_group_name_H-M   'P 1'
#
loop_
_entity.id
_entity.type
_entity.pdbx_description
1 polymer ?
#
loop_
_entity_poly.entity_id
_entity_poly.type
_entity_poly.pdbx_seq_one_letter_code
_entity_poly.pdbx_strand_id
1 'polypeptide(L)'
;MEKTSRLETATGSTLLNVELCGRQSSSFQLESGRQRNLVKSRMAAQGASTMANKGPSYGMSRQVQDKIEQKYDPELEVRLVEWIGTQCGSGVGKPEAGKLGFQAWLKDGCVLCELINTLCKDKPVKKIQSSSMAFKQMEQVSQFLNAAEKYGVVKTDMFQTVDLWEGKDLAAVQRTLMALGSIAVTKDDGFFRGDPSWFFKKAQENRRDFSDDQLKEGKNVIGLQMGSNKGATQSGMTGYGRPRQIMNP
;
A
#
# COMPACT_ATOMS: atom_id res chain seq x y z
N MET A 1 -32.86 -28.87 70.91
CA MET A 1 -32.39 -28.53 69.55
C MET A 1 -30.89 -28.86 69.49
N GLU A 2 -30.42 -30.09 69.21
CA GLU A 2 -30.98 -31.17 68.37
C GLU A 2 -31.25 -30.68 66.93
N LYS A 3 -30.69 -31.23 65.84
CA LYS A 3 -29.98 -32.51 65.55
C LYS A 3 -28.91 -32.28 64.44
N THR A 4 -27.81 -33.04 64.22
CA THR A 4 -27.24 -34.25 64.88
C THR A 4 -25.73 -34.42 64.56
N SER A 5 -25.10 -35.38 65.25
CA SER A 5 -23.94 -36.24 64.87
C SER A 5 -23.91 -36.76 63.41
N ARG A 6 -22.84 -37.32 62.82
CA ARG A 6 -21.54 -37.95 63.26
C ARG A 6 -20.51 -37.77 62.09
N LEU A 7 -19.15 -37.78 62.22
CA LEU A 7 -18.23 -38.92 62.52
C LEU A 7 -18.43 -40.06 61.49
N GLU A 8 -17.48 -40.52 60.66
CA GLU A 8 -16.26 -41.37 60.88
C GLU A 8 -15.64 -41.66 59.45
N THR A 9 -14.40 -42.10 59.13
CA THR A 9 -13.03 -42.27 59.72
C THR A 9 -12.03 -42.73 58.61
N ALA A 10 -10.69 -42.70 58.86
CA ALA A 10 -9.65 -43.65 58.35
C ALA A 10 -9.18 -43.59 56.85
N THR A 11 -8.01 -44.08 56.38
CA THR A 11 -6.71 -44.58 56.97
C THR A 11 -5.61 -44.75 55.89
N GLY A 12 -4.31 -44.82 56.29
CA GLY A 12 -3.20 -45.47 55.54
C GLY A 12 -2.46 -44.57 54.53
N SER A 13 -1.13 -44.34 54.56
CA SER A 13 0.01 -44.84 55.36
C SER A 13 0.58 -46.24 55.03
N THR A 14 1.42 -46.28 53.99
CA THR A 14 2.44 -47.32 53.68
C THR A 14 3.60 -46.56 52.98
N LEU A 15 4.79 -46.26 53.53
CA LEU A 15 5.86 -47.01 54.22
C LEU A 15 6.61 -48.05 53.35
N LEU A 16 7.94 -47.84 53.20
CA LEU A 16 8.99 -48.82 52.83
C LEU A 16 8.96 -49.32 51.35
N ASN A 17 10.07 -49.62 50.66
CA ASN A 17 11.50 -49.34 50.90
C ASN A 17 12.33 -49.44 49.59
N VAL A 18 13.62 -49.08 49.67
CA VAL A 18 14.85 -49.76 49.14
C VAL A 18 14.60 -50.92 48.13
N GLU A 19 15.26 -51.04 46.96
CA GLU A 19 16.69 -51.43 46.85
C GLU A 19 17.42 -51.18 45.49
N LEU A 20 18.74 -51.42 45.54
CA LEU A 20 19.85 -51.45 44.57
C LEU A 20 19.53 -52.06 43.18
N CYS A 21 20.05 -51.55 42.05
CA CYS A 21 21.43 -51.47 41.52
C CYS A 21 21.99 -52.77 40.85
N GLY A 22 22.34 -52.67 39.56
CA GLY A 22 22.94 -53.73 38.72
C GLY A 22 22.54 -53.53 37.24
N ARG A 23 23.39 -53.31 36.22
CA ARG A 23 24.84 -53.46 35.94
C ARG A 23 25.29 -54.76 35.23
N GLN A 24 24.96 -54.85 33.94
CA GLN A 24 25.70 -55.51 32.83
C GLN A 24 25.11 -54.94 31.50
N SER A 25 25.80 -54.61 30.41
CA SER A 25 27.09 -55.03 29.78
C SER A 25 26.96 -56.21 28.81
N SER A 26 27.59 -56.07 27.62
CA SER A 26 27.59 -57.00 26.47
C SER A 26 26.25 -57.19 25.72
N SER A 27 26.22 -57.48 24.40
CA SER A 27 27.27 -57.30 23.37
C SER A 27 26.72 -57.47 21.94
N PHE A 28 27.17 -56.60 21.03
CA PHE A 28 27.68 -56.95 19.69
C PHE A 28 26.89 -57.94 18.81
N GLN A 29 26.19 -57.42 17.78
CA GLN A 29 25.99 -58.17 16.53
C GLN A 29 25.95 -57.21 15.33
N LEU A 30 26.68 -57.56 14.28
CA LEU A 30 26.76 -56.85 12.99
C LEU A 30 26.00 -57.66 11.94
N GLU A 31 25.07 -57.05 11.21
CA GLU A 31 24.53 -57.64 9.97
C GLU A 31 24.35 -56.60 8.86
N SER A 32 24.45 -57.07 7.60
CA SER A 32 24.66 -56.24 6.42
C SER A 32 23.36 -55.92 5.67
N GLY A 33 22.78 -54.74 5.92
CA GLY A 33 21.53 -54.27 5.31
C GLY A 33 21.70 -53.24 4.18
N ARG A 34 22.01 -53.69 2.96
CA ARG A 34 22.26 -52.80 1.79
C ARG A 34 20.97 -52.19 1.19
N GLN A 35 20.43 -51.11 1.77
CA GLN A 35 19.39 -50.30 1.11
C GLN A 35 19.78 -48.83 0.93
N ARG A 36 19.70 -48.36 -0.32
CA ARG A 36 19.95 -46.96 -0.71
C ARG A 36 18.66 -46.16 -0.52
N ASN A 37 18.50 -45.53 0.65
CA ASN A 37 17.39 -44.60 0.89
C ASN A 37 17.57 -43.33 0.05
N LEU A 38 17.04 -43.38 -1.17
CA LEU A 38 16.88 -42.24 -2.06
C LEU A 38 15.89 -41.25 -1.41
N VAL A 39 16.42 -40.23 -0.74
CA VAL A 39 15.62 -39.14 -0.16
C VAL A 39 15.03 -38.31 -1.30
N LYS A 40 13.89 -38.77 -1.85
CA LYS A 40 13.03 -37.99 -2.73
C LYS A 40 12.40 -36.86 -1.91
N SER A 41 13.15 -35.77 -1.74
CA SER A 41 12.63 -34.53 -1.18
C SER A 41 11.43 -34.09 -2.02
N ARG A 42 10.24 -34.27 -1.45
CA ARG A 42 8.97 -34.13 -2.17
C ARG A 42 8.60 -32.65 -2.23
N MET A 43 9.27 -31.91 -3.11
CA MET A 43 8.94 -30.51 -3.39
C MET A 43 7.44 -30.39 -3.67
N ALA A 44 6.74 -29.73 -2.76
CA ALA A 44 5.33 -29.44 -2.89
C ALA A 44 5.16 -28.30 -3.91
N ALA A 45 5.18 -28.65 -5.19
CA ALA A 45 4.84 -27.75 -6.28
C ALA A 45 3.36 -27.36 -6.16
N GLN A 46 3.09 -26.30 -5.39
CA GLN A 46 1.78 -25.67 -5.35
C GLN A 46 1.43 -25.21 -6.76
N GLY A 47 0.23 -25.55 -7.22
CA GLY A 47 -0.18 -25.40 -8.61
C GLY A 47 -0.41 -23.94 -9.01
N ALA A 48 0.68 -23.21 -9.29
CA ALA A 48 0.60 -21.96 -10.01
C ALA A 48 -0.01 -22.24 -11.40
N SER A 49 -1.20 -21.68 -11.66
CA SER A 49 -1.87 -21.74 -12.96
C SER A 49 -1.20 -20.80 -13.98
N THR A 50 0.08 -21.08 -14.24
CA THR A 50 0.90 -20.39 -15.23
C THR A 50 0.25 -20.51 -16.61
N MET A 51 0.08 -19.38 -17.30
CA MET A 51 -0.36 -19.36 -18.69
C MET A 51 0.55 -20.25 -19.53
N ALA A 52 -0.01 -21.26 -20.20
CA ALA A 52 0.72 -22.36 -20.87
C ALA A 52 1.69 -21.93 -22.01
N ASN A 53 1.79 -20.63 -22.29
CA ASN A 53 2.66 -20.02 -23.30
C ASN A 53 3.77 -19.13 -22.69
N LYS A 54 4.11 -19.29 -21.40
CA LYS A 54 5.18 -18.52 -20.72
C LYS A 54 6.29 -19.42 -20.19
N GLY A 55 7.37 -19.53 -20.96
CA GLY A 55 8.65 -20.04 -20.49
C GLY A 55 9.43 -18.98 -19.67
N PRO A 56 10.60 -19.34 -19.12
CA PRO A 56 11.43 -18.41 -18.36
C PRO A 56 11.91 -17.21 -19.20
N SER A 57 12.13 -16.08 -18.52
CA SER A 57 12.67 -14.86 -19.15
C SER A 57 14.20 -14.95 -19.26
N TYR A 58 14.74 -14.62 -20.44
CA TYR A 58 16.17 -14.67 -20.76
C TYR A 58 16.67 -13.37 -21.39
N GLY A 59 17.99 -13.14 -21.38
CA GLY A 59 18.64 -12.00 -22.05
C GLY A 59 18.11 -10.64 -21.58
N MET A 60 17.83 -9.74 -22.52
CA MET A 60 17.30 -8.40 -22.26
C MET A 60 16.01 -8.44 -21.40
N SER A 61 15.13 -9.41 -21.64
CA SER A 61 13.89 -9.58 -20.88
C SER A 61 14.15 -9.95 -19.42
N ARG A 62 15.24 -10.66 -19.11
CA ARG A 62 15.63 -10.94 -17.71
C ARG A 62 16.18 -9.67 -17.06
N GLN A 63 17.07 -8.95 -17.73
CA GLN A 63 17.62 -7.68 -17.23
C GLN A 63 16.55 -6.60 -16.98
N VAL A 64 15.47 -6.57 -17.76
CA VAL A 64 14.30 -5.72 -17.48
C VAL A 64 13.59 -6.18 -16.21
N GLN A 65 13.35 -7.49 -16.07
CA GLN A 65 12.72 -8.05 -14.87
C GLN A 65 13.56 -7.82 -13.60
N ASP A 66 14.89 -7.93 -13.68
CA ASP A 66 15.82 -7.62 -12.59
C ASP A 66 15.73 -6.14 -12.18
N LYS A 67 15.68 -5.22 -13.16
CA LYS A 67 15.51 -3.77 -12.92
C LYS A 67 14.13 -3.38 -12.38
N ILE A 68 13.10 -4.20 -12.61
CA ILE A 68 11.78 -4.07 -11.98
C ILE A 68 11.84 -4.60 -10.54
N GLU A 69 12.48 -5.75 -10.33
CA GLU A 69 12.67 -6.35 -9.01
C GLU A 69 13.50 -5.46 -8.07
N GLN A 70 14.52 -4.77 -8.59
CA GLN A 70 15.30 -3.73 -7.89
C GLN A 70 14.50 -2.47 -7.50
N LYS A 71 13.28 -2.28 -8.00
CA LYS A 71 12.38 -1.18 -7.60
C LYS A 71 11.42 -1.57 -6.47
N TYR A 72 11.43 -2.85 -6.06
CA TYR A 72 10.62 -3.33 -4.96
C TYR A 72 11.29 -3.00 -3.63
N ASP A 73 10.55 -2.34 -2.74
CA ASP A 73 11.06 -1.90 -1.44
C ASP A 73 10.40 -2.71 -0.31
N PRO A 74 11.17 -3.54 0.45
CA PRO A 74 10.62 -4.33 1.55
C PRO A 74 10.15 -3.51 2.76
N GLU A 75 10.72 -2.32 3.02
CA GLU A 75 10.25 -1.46 4.10
C GLU A 75 8.92 -0.80 3.72
N LEU A 76 8.77 -0.45 2.43
CA LEU A 76 7.53 0.02 1.85
C LEU A 76 6.43 -1.05 1.85
N GLU A 77 6.78 -2.33 1.67
CA GLU A 77 5.86 -3.46 1.83
C GLU A 77 5.25 -3.46 3.23
N VAL A 78 6.07 -3.47 4.27
CA VAL A 78 5.62 -3.48 5.68
C VAL A 78 4.73 -2.28 5.99
N ARG A 79 5.13 -1.06 5.58
CA ARG A 79 4.35 0.17 5.77
C ARG A 79 2.99 0.12 5.07
N LEU A 80 2.94 -0.39 3.83
CA LEU A 80 1.68 -0.53 3.09
C LEU A 80 0.76 -1.58 3.71
N VAL A 81 1.31 -2.70 4.19
CA VAL A 81 0.55 -3.73 4.92
C VAL A 81 -0.07 -3.17 6.19
N GLU A 82 0.71 -2.41 6.98
CA GLU A 82 0.22 -1.79 8.20
C GLU A 82 -0.87 -0.75 7.91
N TRP A 83 -0.65 0.14 6.93
CA TRP A 83 -1.65 1.12 6.51
C TRP A 83 -2.96 0.47 6.05
N ILE A 84 -2.90 -0.54 5.17
CA ILE A 84 -4.09 -1.25 4.67
C ILE A 84 -4.83 -1.91 5.84
N GLY A 85 -4.12 -2.49 6.80
CA GLY A 85 -4.69 -3.05 8.03
C GLY A 85 -5.40 -2.00 8.90
N THR A 86 -4.84 -0.79 9.04
CA THR A 86 -5.49 0.32 9.78
C THR A 86 -6.67 0.93 9.02
N GLN A 87 -6.58 1.00 7.69
CA GLN A 87 -7.56 1.63 6.82
C GLN A 87 -8.81 0.76 6.66
N CYS A 88 -8.63 -0.53 6.34
CA CYS A 88 -9.72 -1.52 6.23
C CYS A 88 -10.20 -2.04 7.59
N GLY A 89 -9.30 -2.13 8.59
CA GLY A 89 -9.56 -2.77 9.87
C GLY A 89 -9.28 -4.28 9.85
N SER A 90 -9.72 -4.99 10.89
CA SER A 90 -9.37 -6.41 11.12
C SER A 90 -9.93 -7.41 10.11
N GLY A 91 -10.83 -7.01 9.20
CA GLY A 91 -11.46 -7.88 8.20
C GLY A 91 -10.49 -8.44 7.15
N VAL A 92 -9.48 -7.66 6.75
CA VAL A 92 -8.53 -8.06 5.69
C VAL A 92 -7.43 -9.02 6.15
N GLY A 93 -7.27 -9.24 7.46
CA GLY A 93 -6.16 -10.02 8.02
C GLY A 93 -4.79 -9.34 7.80
N LYS A 94 -3.73 -10.16 7.73
CA LYS A 94 -2.35 -9.74 7.37
C LYS A 94 -1.71 -10.79 6.45
N PRO A 95 -0.84 -10.40 5.50
CA PRO A 95 -0.10 -11.33 4.66
C PRO A 95 0.99 -12.07 5.44
N GLU A 96 1.49 -13.15 4.85
CA GLU A 96 2.82 -13.68 5.18
C GLU A 96 3.91 -12.67 4.76
N ALA A 97 5.01 -12.60 5.50
CA ALA A 97 6.05 -11.60 5.28
C ALA A 97 6.77 -11.80 3.94
N GLY A 98 6.94 -10.72 3.18
CA GLY A 98 7.67 -10.69 1.93
C GLY A 98 6.77 -10.80 0.69
N LYS A 99 7.26 -10.19 -0.40
CA LYS A 99 6.76 -10.15 -1.77
C LYS A 99 5.75 -11.22 -2.22
N LEU A 100 5.97 -12.52 -1.94
CA LEU A 100 5.06 -13.60 -2.32
C LEU A 100 3.77 -13.63 -1.46
N GLY A 101 3.90 -13.42 -0.14
CA GLY A 101 2.76 -13.30 0.76
C GLY A 101 1.97 -12.02 0.51
N PHE A 102 2.66 -10.89 0.30
CA PHE A 102 2.06 -9.64 -0.14
C PHE A 102 1.29 -9.78 -1.46
N GLN A 103 1.86 -10.47 -2.45
CA GLN A 103 1.17 -10.79 -3.70
C GLN A 103 -0.07 -11.64 -3.46
N ALA A 104 0.07 -12.78 -2.75
CA ALA A 104 -1.02 -13.73 -2.54
C ALA A 104 -2.23 -13.09 -1.84
N TRP A 105 -1.97 -12.19 -0.88
CA TRP A 105 -2.98 -11.45 -0.13
C TRP A 105 -3.77 -10.43 -0.97
N LEU A 106 -3.12 -9.75 -1.91
CA LEU A 106 -3.78 -8.75 -2.76
C LEU A 106 -4.33 -9.35 -4.08
N LYS A 107 -3.85 -10.53 -4.49
CA LYS A 107 -4.11 -11.16 -5.80
C LYS A 107 -5.57 -11.48 -6.11
N ASP A 108 -6.41 -11.69 -5.10
CA ASP A 108 -7.84 -11.94 -5.30
C ASP A 108 -8.66 -10.65 -5.55
N GLY A 109 -8.07 -9.48 -5.26
CA GLY A 109 -8.70 -8.18 -5.39
C GLY A 109 -9.65 -7.78 -4.25
N CYS A 110 -9.91 -8.63 -3.25
CA CYS A 110 -10.82 -8.30 -2.14
C CYS A 110 -10.27 -7.16 -1.28
N VAL A 111 -9.05 -7.33 -0.77
CA VAL A 111 -8.38 -6.34 0.08
C VAL A 111 -8.28 -4.96 -0.60
N LEU A 112 -8.00 -4.93 -1.90
CA LEU A 112 -7.92 -3.71 -2.71
C LEU A 112 -9.29 -3.03 -2.87
N CYS A 113 -10.34 -3.81 -3.13
CA CYS A 113 -11.69 -3.29 -3.24
C CYS A 113 -12.25 -2.80 -1.89
N GLU A 114 -11.87 -3.43 -0.77
CA GLU A 114 -12.17 -2.93 0.57
C GLU A 114 -11.44 -1.61 0.84
N LEU A 115 -10.15 -1.53 0.52
CA LEU A 115 -9.33 -0.32 0.68
C LEU A 115 -9.98 0.90 0.01
N ILE A 116 -10.30 0.82 -1.28
CA ILE A 116 -10.93 1.94 -2.01
C ILE A 116 -12.36 2.22 -1.52
N ASN A 117 -13.10 1.21 -1.03
CA ASN A 117 -14.42 1.41 -0.43
C ASN A 117 -14.38 2.08 0.96
N THR A 118 -13.26 2.02 1.70
CA THR A 118 -13.12 2.80 2.94
C THR A 118 -12.74 4.26 2.68
N LEU A 119 -11.99 4.52 1.60
CA LEU A 119 -11.51 5.86 1.21
C LEU A 119 -12.56 6.68 0.43
N CYS A 120 -13.52 6.02 -0.22
CA CYS A 120 -14.56 6.65 -1.03
C CYS A 120 -15.93 6.63 -0.34
N LYS A 121 -16.52 7.81 -0.12
CA LYS A 121 -17.89 8.02 0.40
C LYS A 121 -18.93 7.10 -0.26
N ASP A 122 -18.89 6.98 -1.59
CA ASP A 122 -19.89 6.27 -2.40
C ASP A 122 -19.69 4.75 -2.53
N LYS A 123 -18.64 4.17 -1.93
CA LYS A 123 -18.29 2.74 -1.97
C LYS A 123 -18.37 2.14 -3.39
N PRO A 124 -17.46 2.53 -4.31
CA PRO A 124 -17.57 2.26 -5.74
C PRO A 124 -17.63 0.77 -6.09
N VAL A 125 -17.04 -0.13 -5.29
CA VAL A 125 -17.09 -1.59 -5.54
C VAL A 125 -18.20 -2.22 -4.70
N LYS A 126 -19.42 -2.27 -5.25
CA LYS A 126 -20.62 -2.70 -4.51
C LYS A 126 -20.66 -4.19 -4.11
N LYS A 127 -19.89 -5.05 -4.77
CA LYS A 127 -19.86 -6.50 -4.51
C LYS A 127 -18.41 -7.00 -4.46
N ILE A 128 -17.97 -7.33 -3.26
CA ILE A 128 -16.67 -7.94 -2.98
C ILE A 128 -16.94 -9.42 -2.67
N GLN A 129 -16.30 -10.33 -3.41
CA GLN A 129 -16.51 -11.78 -3.25
C GLN A 129 -15.26 -12.55 -3.65
N SER A 130 -14.55 -13.08 -2.65
CA SER A 130 -13.40 -13.95 -2.88
C SER A 130 -13.80 -15.17 -3.72
N SER A 131 -12.96 -15.52 -4.68
CA SER A 131 -13.19 -16.69 -5.54
C SER A 131 -11.88 -17.23 -6.10
N SER A 132 -11.84 -18.53 -6.38
CA SER A 132 -10.68 -19.23 -6.94
C SER A 132 -10.54 -19.09 -8.46
N MET A 133 -11.48 -18.41 -9.12
CA MET A 133 -11.53 -18.28 -10.57
C MET A 133 -10.68 -17.09 -11.04
N ALA A 134 -9.59 -17.38 -11.75
CA ALA A 134 -8.62 -16.38 -12.24
C ALA A 134 -9.30 -15.16 -12.90
N PHE A 135 -10.27 -15.38 -13.79
CA PHE A 135 -11.01 -14.30 -14.46
C PHE A 135 -11.71 -13.35 -13.47
N LYS A 136 -12.37 -13.88 -12.43
CA LYS A 136 -13.07 -13.07 -11.43
C LYS A 136 -12.10 -12.27 -10.56
N GLN A 137 -10.97 -12.87 -10.18
CA GLN A 137 -9.90 -12.15 -9.46
C GLN A 137 -9.37 -10.99 -10.32
N MET A 138 -9.12 -11.23 -11.61
CA MET A 138 -8.68 -10.21 -12.56
C MET A 138 -9.72 -9.09 -12.77
N GLU A 139 -11.01 -9.45 -12.87
CA GLU A 139 -12.13 -8.51 -12.96
C GLU A 139 -12.26 -7.66 -11.68
N GLN A 140 -12.06 -8.25 -10.50
CA GLN A 140 -12.15 -7.56 -9.22
C GLN A 140 -10.98 -6.58 -9.02
N VAL A 141 -9.75 -6.97 -9.37
CA VAL A 141 -8.60 -6.05 -9.43
C VAL A 141 -8.84 -4.92 -10.44
N SER A 142 -9.49 -5.20 -11.58
CA SER A 142 -9.89 -4.17 -12.54
C SER A 142 -10.92 -3.18 -11.96
N GLN A 143 -11.89 -3.65 -11.16
CA GLN A 143 -12.84 -2.77 -10.46
C GLN A 143 -12.15 -1.83 -9.47
N PHE A 144 -11.14 -2.31 -8.72
CA PHE A 144 -10.28 -1.44 -7.92
C PHE A 144 -9.55 -0.38 -8.77
N LEU A 145 -8.91 -0.78 -9.87
CA LEU A 145 -8.17 0.16 -10.72
C LEU A 145 -9.09 1.26 -11.31
N ASN A 146 -10.28 0.89 -11.76
CA ASN A 146 -11.30 1.85 -12.24
C ASN A 146 -11.80 2.79 -11.13
N ALA A 147 -11.85 2.33 -9.88
CA ALA A 147 -12.21 3.16 -8.73
C ALA A 147 -11.06 4.09 -8.29
N ALA A 148 -9.81 3.60 -8.35
CA ALA A 148 -8.60 4.38 -8.04
C ALA A 148 -8.37 5.52 -9.05
N GLU A 149 -8.59 5.27 -10.35
CA GLU A 149 -8.56 6.33 -11.37
C GLU A 149 -9.59 7.43 -11.06
N LYS A 150 -10.84 7.05 -10.77
CA LYS A 150 -11.91 8.00 -10.39
C LYS A 150 -11.63 8.74 -9.09
N TYR A 151 -10.84 8.16 -8.18
CA TYR A 151 -10.36 8.85 -6.98
C TYR A 151 -9.25 9.87 -7.27
N GLY A 152 -8.64 9.83 -8.45
CA GLY A 152 -7.60 10.76 -8.91
C GLY A 152 -6.19 10.16 -9.00
N VAL A 153 -6.03 8.83 -8.90
CA VAL A 153 -4.74 8.19 -9.16
C VAL A 153 -4.38 8.37 -10.63
N VAL A 154 -3.17 8.90 -10.89
CA VAL A 154 -2.71 9.18 -12.25
C VAL A 154 -2.39 7.87 -12.97
N LYS A 155 -2.78 7.73 -14.24
CA LYS A 155 -2.58 6.50 -15.03
C LYS A 155 -1.12 6.04 -15.12
N THR A 156 -0.14 6.94 -14.94
CA THR A 156 1.30 6.63 -14.85
C THR A 156 1.68 5.88 -13.58
N ASP A 157 0.92 6.08 -12.50
CA ASP A 157 1.14 5.49 -11.18
C ASP A 157 0.39 4.15 -11.04
N MET A 158 -0.47 3.78 -11.99
CA MET A 158 -1.34 2.59 -11.95
C MET A 158 -0.66 1.32 -12.48
N PHE A 159 -0.74 0.23 -11.73
CA PHE A 159 -0.36 -1.12 -12.20
C PHE A 159 -1.42 -1.74 -13.13
N GLN A 160 -1.04 -2.71 -13.96
CA GLN A 160 -1.97 -3.52 -14.74
C GLN A 160 -2.32 -4.81 -13.99
N THR A 161 -3.54 -5.33 -14.16
CA THR A 161 -3.99 -6.56 -13.48
C THR A 161 -3.01 -7.75 -13.55
N VAL A 162 -2.26 -7.89 -14.65
CA VAL A 162 -1.24 -8.93 -14.82
C VAL A 162 -0.01 -8.74 -13.92
N ASP A 163 0.30 -7.51 -13.52
CA ASP A 163 1.48 -7.20 -12.70
C ASP A 163 1.33 -7.71 -11.27
N LEU A 164 0.11 -7.64 -10.74
CA LEU A 164 -0.28 -8.23 -9.47
C LEU A 164 -0.61 -9.74 -9.62
N TRP A 165 -1.44 -10.11 -10.60
CA TRP A 165 -1.95 -11.49 -10.68
C TRP A 165 -0.88 -12.49 -11.13
N GLU A 166 -0.01 -12.12 -12.08
CA GLU A 166 1.17 -12.93 -12.46
C GLU A 166 2.43 -12.57 -11.66
N GLY A 167 2.46 -11.43 -10.96
CA GLY A 167 3.59 -11.02 -10.10
C GLY A 167 4.74 -10.30 -10.82
N LYS A 168 4.52 -9.82 -12.04
CA LYS A 168 5.55 -9.20 -12.91
C LYS A 168 6.13 -7.91 -12.35
N ASP A 169 5.29 -6.99 -11.89
CA ASP A 169 5.71 -5.69 -11.33
C ASP A 169 4.92 -5.35 -10.07
N LEU A 170 5.31 -5.98 -8.97
CA LEU A 170 4.78 -5.66 -7.65
C LEU A 170 5.29 -4.30 -7.13
N ALA A 171 6.33 -3.71 -7.74
CA ALA A 171 6.77 -2.35 -7.43
C ALA A 171 5.84 -1.29 -8.06
N ALA A 172 5.18 -1.58 -9.17
CA ALA A 172 4.05 -0.80 -9.66
C ALA A 172 2.86 -0.87 -8.69
N VAL A 173 2.55 -2.04 -8.14
CA VAL A 173 1.49 -2.19 -7.12
C VAL A 173 1.77 -1.31 -5.89
N GLN A 174 3.00 -1.36 -5.36
CA GLN A 174 3.43 -0.47 -4.26
C GLN A 174 3.27 1.01 -4.64
N ARG A 175 3.68 1.41 -5.85
CA ARG A 175 3.57 2.78 -6.37
C ARG A 175 2.12 3.28 -6.46
N THR A 176 1.21 2.44 -6.95
CA THR A 176 -0.23 2.77 -7.02
C THR A 176 -0.83 2.97 -5.63
N LEU A 177 -0.49 2.10 -4.68
CA LEU A 177 -0.97 2.20 -3.29
C LEU A 177 -0.42 3.45 -2.59
N MET A 178 0.86 3.77 -2.78
CA MET A 178 1.46 5.00 -2.27
C MET A 178 0.86 6.26 -2.90
N ALA A 179 0.58 6.24 -4.20
CA ALA A 179 -0.11 7.33 -4.88
C ALA A 179 -1.54 7.52 -4.34
N LEU A 180 -2.28 6.42 -4.10
CA LEU A 180 -3.63 6.42 -3.53
C LEU A 180 -3.66 6.99 -2.11
N GLY A 181 -2.79 6.51 -1.22
CA GLY A 181 -2.67 7.02 0.16
C GLY A 181 -2.27 8.50 0.19
N SER A 182 -1.32 8.91 -0.66
CA SER A 182 -0.92 10.31 -0.82
C SER A 182 -2.09 11.20 -1.24
N ILE A 183 -2.95 10.76 -2.16
CA ILE A 183 -4.15 11.50 -2.56
C ILE A 183 -5.17 11.56 -1.41
N ALA A 184 -5.36 10.48 -0.65
CA ALA A 184 -6.27 10.46 0.49
C ALA A 184 -5.86 11.44 1.60
N VAL A 185 -4.57 11.48 1.96
CA VAL A 185 -4.00 12.46 2.92
C VAL A 185 -4.04 13.90 2.38
N THR A 186 -4.10 14.07 1.04
CA THR A 186 -4.21 15.40 0.40
C THR A 186 -5.63 15.95 0.41
N LYS A 187 -6.65 15.10 0.23
CA LYS A 187 -8.06 15.52 0.17
C LYS A 187 -8.65 15.93 1.53
N ASP A 188 -8.14 15.36 2.62
CA ASP A 188 -8.61 15.61 3.99
C ASP A 188 -10.12 15.35 4.20
N ASP A 189 -10.69 14.43 3.42
CA ASP A 189 -12.13 14.08 3.41
C ASP A 189 -12.67 13.52 4.76
N GLY A 190 -11.78 13.18 5.71
CA GLY A 190 -12.10 12.52 6.99
C GLY A 190 -12.17 10.97 6.93
N PHE A 191 -11.91 10.36 5.77
CA PHE A 191 -12.01 8.90 5.55
C PHE A 191 -10.64 8.18 5.59
N PHE A 192 -9.54 8.93 5.60
CA PHE A 192 -8.19 8.38 5.79
C PHE A 192 -7.95 7.95 7.23
N ARG A 193 -7.22 6.85 7.43
CA ARG A 193 -6.84 6.26 8.71
C ARG A 193 -5.39 5.75 8.64
N GLY A 194 -4.74 5.69 9.80
CA GLY A 194 -3.30 5.44 9.90
C GLY A 194 -2.53 6.75 10.05
N ASP A 195 -1.20 6.67 10.02
CA ASP A 195 -0.32 7.84 10.16
C ASP A 195 -0.22 8.61 8.83
N PRO A 196 -0.59 9.91 8.78
CA PRO A 196 -0.38 10.74 7.60
C PRO A 196 1.09 10.94 7.23
N SER A 197 2.04 10.79 8.17
CA SER A 197 3.49 10.99 7.93
C SER A 197 4.06 10.03 6.89
N TRP A 198 3.40 8.89 6.69
CA TRP A 198 3.79 7.85 5.74
C TRP A 198 3.61 8.25 4.29
N PHE A 199 2.80 9.29 4.02
CA PHE A 199 2.42 9.74 2.69
C PHE A 199 2.71 11.23 2.50
N PHE A 200 3.03 11.64 1.28
CA PHE A 200 3.27 13.05 0.97
C PHE A 200 1.97 13.72 0.47
N LYS A 201 1.65 14.91 0.98
CA LYS A 201 0.55 15.71 0.41
C LYS A 201 0.93 16.16 -1.00
N LYS A 202 0.17 15.74 -2.02
CA LYS A 202 0.35 16.19 -3.41
C LYS A 202 -0.08 17.66 -3.51
N ALA A 203 0.63 18.46 -4.27
CA ALA A 203 0.24 19.87 -4.49
C ALA A 203 -1.17 19.94 -5.11
N GLN A 204 -2.04 20.80 -4.56
CA GLN A 204 -3.37 21.08 -5.10
C GLN A 204 -3.33 22.33 -5.98
N GLU A 205 -4.15 22.34 -7.04
CA GLU A 205 -4.28 23.49 -7.93
C GLU A 205 -5.07 24.60 -7.23
N ASN A 206 -4.38 25.62 -6.72
CA ASN A 206 -5.00 26.80 -6.14
C ASN A 206 -5.52 27.73 -7.26
N ARG A 207 -6.66 27.37 -7.85
CA ARG A 207 -7.39 28.26 -8.78
C ARG A 207 -7.88 29.48 -8.00
N ARG A 208 -7.50 30.66 -8.49
CA ARG A 208 -7.91 31.95 -7.96
C ARG A 208 -8.89 32.58 -8.92
N ASP A 209 -10.15 32.31 -8.70
CA ASP A 209 -11.23 32.99 -9.40
C ASP A 209 -11.33 34.43 -8.87
N PHE A 210 -11.19 35.39 -9.77
CA PHE A 210 -11.33 36.82 -9.50
C PHE A 210 -12.71 37.28 -9.98
N SER A 211 -13.34 38.25 -9.30
CA SER A 211 -14.60 38.82 -9.78
C SER A 211 -14.40 39.62 -11.08
N ASP A 212 -15.45 39.80 -11.90
CA ASP A 212 -15.35 40.61 -13.11
C ASP A 212 -14.92 42.05 -12.79
N ASP A 213 -15.43 42.64 -11.70
CA ASP A 213 -14.99 43.94 -11.22
C ASP A 213 -13.50 43.95 -10.83
N GLN A 214 -12.97 42.91 -10.18
CA GLN A 214 -11.54 42.81 -9.87
C GLN A 214 -10.67 42.62 -11.13
N LEU A 215 -11.16 41.86 -12.12
CA LEU A 215 -10.54 41.71 -13.44
C LEU A 215 -10.57 43.02 -14.25
N LYS A 216 -11.59 43.84 -14.04
CA LYS A 216 -11.80 45.16 -14.67
C LYS A 216 -10.97 46.25 -14.01
N GLU A 217 -10.86 46.26 -12.68
CA GLU A 217 -9.89 47.06 -11.93
C GLU A 217 -8.45 46.71 -12.34
N GLY A 218 -8.14 45.42 -12.50
CA GLY A 218 -6.84 44.94 -12.97
C GLY A 218 -6.43 45.52 -14.33
N LYS A 219 -7.37 45.78 -15.25
CA LYS A 219 -7.12 46.44 -16.55
C LYS A 219 -6.69 47.91 -16.40
N ASN A 220 -7.04 48.56 -15.29
CA ASN A 220 -6.63 49.94 -14.97
C ASN A 220 -5.29 50.01 -14.24
N VAL A 221 -4.75 48.88 -13.75
CA VAL A 221 -3.45 48.82 -13.07
C VAL A 221 -2.33 48.69 -14.10
N ILE A 222 -1.75 49.83 -14.49
CA ILE A 222 -0.57 49.86 -15.36
C ILE A 222 0.62 49.22 -14.64
N GLY A 223 1.23 48.20 -15.27
CA GLY A 223 2.37 47.49 -14.72
C GLY A 223 3.65 48.34 -14.62
N LEU A 224 4.46 48.10 -13.60
CA LEU A 224 5.63 48.91 -13.21
C LEU A 224 6.72 49.09 -14.29
N GLN A 225 6.72 48.31 -15.38
CA GLN A 225 7.62 48.53 -16.52
C GLN A 225 7.30 49.81 -17.31
N MET A 226 6.10 50.39 -17.17
CA MET A 226 5.73 51.68 -17.77
C MET A 226 6.09 52.88 -16.88
N GLY A 227 6.87 52.68 -15.81
CA GLY A 227 7.27 53.71 -14.85
C GLY A 227 6.42 53.71 -13.58
N SER A 228 7.03 54.18 -12.47
CA SER A 228 6.37 54.20 -11.16
C SER A 228 5.53 55.47 -10.97
N ASN A 229 4.21 55.31 -10.90
CA ASN A 229 3.28 56.40 -10.58
C ASN A 229 3.29 56.80 -9.09
N LYS A 230 3.97 56.04 -8.21
CA LYS A 230 4.00 56.29 -6.76
C LYS A 230 5.03 57.34 -6.29
N GLY A 231 5.71 58.01 -7.22
CA GLY A 231 6.69 59.08 -6.91
C GLY A 231 6.55 60.36 -7.74
N ALA A 232 5.72 60.36 -8.79
CA ALA A 232 5.53 61.50 -9.67
C ALA A 232 4.04 61.88 -9.72
N THR A 233 3.67 62.97 -9.04
CA THR A 233 2.38 63.60 -9.26
C THR A 233 2.35 64.23 -10.66
N GLN A 234 1.18 64.26 -11.31
CA GLN A 234 1.04 64.84 -12.65
C GLN A 234 1.23 66.39 -12.68
N SER A 235 1.41 66.99 -11.50
CA SER A 235 1.72 68.39 -11.23
C SER A 235 3.04 68.84 -11.88
N GLY A 236 2.97 69.26 -13.15
CA GLY A 236 4.12 69.82 -13.89
C GLY A 236 4.40 69.17 -15.24
N MET A 237 3.70 68.09 -15.62
CA MET A 237 3.78 67.55 -16.98
C MET A 237 3.19 68.53 -18.00
N THR A 238 4.05 69.28 -18.68
CA THR A 238 3.63 70.13 -19.80
C THR A 238 3.27 69.26 -21.00
N GLY A 239 2.06 69.43 -21.53
CA GLY A 239 1.62 68.71 -22.72
C GLY A 239 2.55 68.92 -23.93
N TYR A 240 2.65 67.89 -24.77
CA TYR A 240 3.43 67.94 -26.02
C TYR A 240 3.02 69.16 -26.85
N GLY A 241 4.02 69.94 -27.30
CA GLY A 241 3.81 71.16 -28.08
C GLY A 241 3.87 72.47 -27.29
N ARG A 242 4.04 72.47 -25.96
CA ARG A 242 4.29 73.72 -25.22
C ARG A 242 5.61 74.37 -25.68
N PRO A 243 5.62 75.64 -26.13
CA PRO A 243 6.84 76.30 -26.58
C PRO A 243 7.82 76.51 -25.43
N ARG A 244 9.12 76.46 -25.72
CA ARG A 244 10.18 76.74 -24.73
C ARG A 244 10.08 78.20 -24.29
N GLN A 245 9.96 78.46 -22.99
CA GLN A 245 10.10 79.81 -22.48
C GLN A 245 11.57 80.21 -22.50
N ILE A 246 11.92 81.11 -23.41
CA ILE A 246 13.20 81.81 -23.43
C ILE A 246 13.06 83.00 -22.49
N MET A 247 13.80 83.01 -21.39
CA MET A 247 13.95 84.18 -20.54
C MET A 247 15.04 85.05 -21.14
N ASN A 248 14.70 86.28 -21.51
CA ASN A 248 15.69 87.29 -21.88
C ASN A 248 16.42 87.77 -20.61
N PRO A 249 17.72 88.12 -20.71
CA PRO A 249 18.52 88.62 -19.58
C PRO A 249 18.12 90.04 -19.16
#